data_AF-A0AAD2CID8-F1
#
_entry.id   AF-A0AAD2CID8-F1
#
_cell.length_a   1.000
_cell.length_b   1.000
_cell.length_c   1.000
_cell.angle_alpha   90.00
_cell.angle_beta   90.00
_cell.angle_gamma   90.00
#
_symmetry.space_group_name_H-M   'P 1'
#
loop_
_entity.id
_entity.type
_entity.pdbx_description
1 polymer ?
#
loop_
_entity_poly.entity_id
_entity_poly.type
_entity_poly.pdbx_seq_one_letter_code
_entity_poly.pdbx_strand_id
1 'polypeptide(L)'
;MGGKRLFGYLGLCGLVALYFFGNSRKLRVYGASQWEASASTQEQDRGDSSQYKENTRVLNSASEYTNNSSASASASASPSASPSASASASSSPAESKDLSENKDYSSEYAAASSTSSHHNDSTADHINLSPSSSYHASTQNLSANNIYYINGTHAVVNHWYGWQPEPHAMDCSWVECSAKKHENCKFCRDSQEDYIEGVPGGNMSSLDPGEGWIPDVTMLRRMFLDGHDANGRPWPPPLPSELCHMVKSSDTTRKLLDEAQIVGAPISRTPETTDNKIFCFVYTVEGKHANSIRAQRETWAPGCDGYLAFSTKSDPRIPAISIPHLGREKYGNMWQKIRSIFQFVGKHYLSEFDWFYMGGDDLVVYPQNLKNYLGTMNSSETHYLGRRFKGKELGQEVGFNTGGGGYVLSRPTLQCLLDHLEDDVCKPSLRTAGEDVMTGICLEYACNITFEDTRDNQMRERFHHWMPDFEYSYKGYKKKFWYYDFIKHWGEILIGNKSCSSETVNFHYIKNPAMARYLFHYVQNIQSCNRSISSTL
;
A
#
# COMPACT_ATOMS: atom_id res chain seq x y z
N MET A 1 70.99 13.34 35.68
CA MET A 1 69.91 12.40 36.03
C MET A 1 68.59 13.17 36.06
N GLY A 2 67.61 12.76 35.25
CA GLY A 2 66.19 13.13 35.39
C GLY A 2 65.71 14.51 34.91
N GLY A 3 65.08 14.55 33.72
CA GLY A 3 63.70 15.04 33.58
C GLY A 3 63.39 16.52 33.21
N LYS A 4 62.68 16.64 32.07
CA LYS A 4 61.58 17.57 31.71
C LYS A 4 61.87 18.92 30.98
N ARG A 5 61.33 18.97 29.75
CA ARG A 5 60.60 20.03 28.99
C ARG A 5 61.15 21.48 28.89
N LEU A 6 61.26 21.98 27.65
CA LEU A 6 61.05 23.38 27.17
C LEU A 6 60.88 23.30 25.62
N PHE A 7 59.80 23.76 24.95
CA PHE A 7 59.34 25.12 24.55
C PHE A 7 60.04 25.80 23.36
N GLY A 8 59.22 26.38 22.47
CA GLY A 8 59.55 27.46 21.52
C GLY A 8 58.61 27.42 20.28
N TYR A 9 58.01 28.49 19.76
CA TYR A 9 58.00 29.93 20.07
C TYR A 9 56.76 30.58 19.42
N LEU A 10 56.28 31.67 20.02
CA LEU A 10 55.16 32.55 19.60
C LEU A 10 55.60 33.63 18.59
N GLY A 11 54.65 34.13 17.78
CA GLY A 11 54.76 35.41 17.05
C GLY A 11 53.42 35.88 16.47
N LEU A 12 52.84 36.94 17.06
CA LEU A 12 51.65 37.68 16.60
C LEU A 12 52.00 38.75 15.55
N CYS A 13 51.05 39.10 14.67
CA CYS A 13 50.63 40.48 14.34
C CYS A 13 49.49 40.50 13.31
N GLY A 14 48.56 41.45 13.44
CA GLY A 14 47.30 41.50 12.68
C GLY A 14 47.16 42.66 11.68
N LEU A 15 45.94 42.73 11.11
CA LEU A 15 45.23 43.85 10.45
C LEU A 15 45.89 44.54 9.23
N VAL A 16 45.17 44.52 8.09
CA VAL A 16 44.61 45.69 7.36
C VAL A 16 43.90 45.19 6.08
N ALA A 17 42.74 45.77 5.77
CA ALA A 17 41.91 45.53 4.60
C ALA A 17 42.23 46.51 3.44
N LEU A 18 42.00 46.11 2.17
CA LEU A 18 41.42 46.92 1.07
C LEU A 18 41.42 46.16 -0.29
N TYR A 19 40.20 45.86 -0.79
CA TYR A 19 39.64 46.02 -2.15
C TYR A 19 40.46 45.81 -3.46
N PHE A 20 39.98 44.92 -4.36
CA PHE A 20 39.34 45.17 -5.69
C PHE A 20 39.44 43.96 -6.67
N PHE A 21 38.28 43.57 -7.22
CA PHE A 21 37.91 42.93 -8.51
C PHE A 21 38.87 42.00 -9.31
N GLY A 22 38.32 40.89 -9.81
CA GLY A 22 38.91 40.15 -10.95
C GLY A 22 38.22 38.84 -11.29
N ASN A 23 37.78 38.69 -12.53
CA ASN A 23 36.78 37.74 -13.03
C ASN A 23 37.43 36.47 -13.67
N SER A 24 36.60 35.44 -13.85
CA SER A 24 36.67 34.41 -14.93
C SER A 24 37.49 33.12 -14.78
N ARG A 25 36.74 32.02 -14.68
CA ARG A 25 36.74 30.77 -15.48
C ARG A 25 38.08 30.09 -15.86
N LYS A 26 38.16 28.79 -15.56
CA LYS A 26 38.44 27.74 -16.58
C LYS A 26 38.07 26.33 -16.08
N LEU A 27 37.19 25.68 -16.85
CA LEU A 27 36.99 24.23 -16.86
C LEU A 27 38.28 23.52 -17.33
N ARG A 28 38.51 22.30 -16.83
CA ARG A 28 39.23 21.24 -17.55
C ARG A 28 38.37 19.98 -17.59
N VAL A 29 38.20 19.47 -18.81
CA VAL A 29 37.67 18.14 -19.15
C VAL A 29 38.86 17.30 -19.60
N TYR A 30 38.93 16.06 -19.12
CA TYR A 30 39.53 14.84 -19.71
C TYR A 30 39.10 13.69 -18.77
N GLY A 31 38.67 12.49 -19.17
CA GLY A 31 38.50 11.81 -20.44
C GLY A 31 37.87 10.44 -20.10
N ALA A 32 37.20 9.82 -21.07
CA ALA A 32 36.47 8.56 -20.89
C ALA A 32 37.37 7.32 -21.02
N SER A 33 37.10 6.29 -20.23
CA SER A 33 37.40 4.89 -20.59
C SER A 33 36.44 3.91 -19.89
N GLN A 34 35.65 3.24 -20.72
CA GLN A 34 35.04 1.89 -20.63
C GLN A 34 34.86 1.23 -19.26
N TRP A 35 33.60 0.90 -18.92
CA TRP A 35 33.23 -0.15 -17.97
C TRP A 35 32.10 -1.02 -18.57
N GLU A 36 32.34 -2.32 -18.51
CA GLU A 36 31.42 -3.41 -18.79
C GLU A 36 30.29 -3.47 -17.75
N ALA A 37 29.18 -4.07 -18.16
CA ALA A 37 27.93 -4.14 -17.41
C ALA A 37 28.04 -5.02 -16.17
N SER A 38 27.95 -4.41 -14.98
CA SER A 38 27.40 -5.01 -13.76
C SER A 38 27.06 -3.87 -12.80
N ALA A 39 25.78 -3.57 -12.60
CA ALA A 39 25.39 -2.63 -11.55
C ALA A 39 23.96 -2.92 -11.06
N SER A 40 23.88 -3.77 -10.03
CA SER A 40 22.93 -3.57 -8.94
C SER A 40 23.25 -2.24 -8.26
N THR A 41 22.39 -1.23 -8.41
CA THR A 41 22.47 -0.01 -7.60
C THR A 41 21.36 -0.02 -6.56
N GLN A 42 21.75 -0.32 -5.32
CA GLN A 42 21.08 0.20 -4.14
C GLN A 42 21.22 1.72 -4.15
N GLU A 43 20.12 2.44 -4.33
CA GLU A 43 20.05 3.85 -3.96
C GLU A 43 19.98 3.96 -2.44
N GLN A 44 21.01 4.59 -1.89
CA GLN A 44 21.11 4.94 -0.50
C GLN A 44 20.40 6.28 -0.31
N ASP A 45 19.07 6.24 -0.12
CA ASP A 45 18.26 7.43 0.15
C ASP A 45 18.67 8.08 1.48
N ARG A 46 19.54 9.09 1.38
CA ARG A 46 19.64 10.14 2.39
C ARG A 46 18.43 11.03 2.22
N GLY A 47 17.63 11.13 3.28
CA GLY A 47 16.36 11.86 3.31
C GLY A 47 16.42 13.20 2.58
N ASP A 48 15.53 13.34 1.61
CA ASP A 48 15.53 14.49 0.73
C ASP A 48 14.29 15.36 0.95
N SER A 49 14.48 16.47 1.66
CA SER A 49 13.50 17.57 1.70
C SER A 49 13.51 18.42 0.41
N SER A 50 14.34 18.08 -0.57
CA SER A 50 14.48 18.84 -1.82
C SER A 50 13.58 18.35 -2.96
N GLN A 51 13.17 17.07 -2.98
CA GLN A 51 12.24 16.56 -4.00
C GLN A 51 10.83 17.15 -3.92
N TYR A 52 10.32 17.47 -2.72
CA TYR A 52 9.03 18.19 -2.59
C TYR A 52 9.12 19.64 -3.10
N LYS A 53 10.30 20.27 -3.09
CA LYS A 53 10.50 21.64 -3.61
C LYS A 53 10.74 21.68 -5.12
N GLU A 54 11.24 20.60 -5.71
CA GLU A 54 11.48 20.52 -7.15
C GLU A 54 10.17 20.45 -7.96
N ASN A 55 9.12 19.82 -7.40
CA ASN A 55 7.78 19.83 -8.00
C ASN A 55 7.14 21.22 -8.06
N THR A 56 7.55 22.17 -7.21
CA THR A 56 7.08 23.56 -7.28
C THR A 56 7.76 24.37 -8.39
N ARG A 57 8.93 23.91 -8.90
CA ARG A 57 9.72 24.67 -9.87
C ARG A 57 9.39 24.34 -11.32
N VAL A 58 8.98 23.09 -11.59
CA VAL A 58 8.61 22.63 -12.94
C VAL A 58 7.24 23.14 -13.38
N LEU A 59 6.39 23.58 -12.45
CA LEU A 59 5.05 24.10 -12.76
C LEU A 59 5.00 25.63 -13.00
N ASN A 60 6.09 26.36 -12.75
CA ASN A 60 6.12 27.82 -12.91
C ASN A 60 6.56 28.30 -14.32
N SER A 61 6.73 27.40 -15.30
CA SER A 61 7.11 27.79 -16.68
C SER A 61 5.95 27.81 -17.68
N ALA A 62 4.70 27.79 -17.21
CA ALA A 62 3.54 27.82 -18.10
C ALA A 62 2.39 28.65 -17.54
N SER A 63 2.57 29.98 -17.43
CA SER A 63 1.50 30.98 -17.60
C SER A 63 2.04 32.40 -17.44
N GLU A 64 2.61 32.97 -18.49
CA GLU A 64 2.63 34.42 -18.70
C GLU A 64 1.65 34.70 -19.84
N TYR A 65 0.54 35.41 -19.57
CA TYR A 65 -0.11 36.38 -20.47
C TYR A 65 -1.28 37.10 -19.73
N THR A 66 -0.94 38.26 -19.18
CA THR A 66 -1.67 39.57 -19.13
C THR A 66 -3.19 39.68 -18.86
N ASN A 67 -3.52 40.15 -17.64
CA ASN A 67 -4.14 41.43 -17.20
C ASN A 67 -5.39 42.12 -17.83
N ASN A 68 -6.11 42.79 -16.88
CA ASN A 68 -7.08 43.90 -16.91
C ASN A 68 -8.58 43.53 -16.99
N SER A 69 -9.51 44.07 -16.20
CA SER A 69 -9.52 45.22 -15.25
C SER A 69 -10.86 45.33 -14.48
N SER A 70 -10.82 45.83 -13.22
CA SER A 70 -11.77 46.74 -12.48
C SER A 70 -13.30 46.45 -12.46
N ALA A 71 -14.10 46.67 -11.39
CA ALA A 71 -13.99 47.28 -10.06
C ALA A 71 -15.33 47.09 -9.27
N SER A 72 -15.29 47.24 -7.92
CA SER A 72 -16.32 47.76 -6.97
C SER A 72 -17.74 47.13 -6.91
N ALA A 73 -18.46 46.97 -5.79
CA ALA A 73 -18.26 47.26 -4.37
C ALA A 73 -19.37 46.60 -3.49
N SER A 74 -18.97 46.27 -2.25
CA SER A 74 -19.68 46.41 -0.96
C SER A 74 -21.05 45.76 -0.59
N ALA A 75 -21.01 45.09 0.58
CA ALA A 75 -22.00 45.00 1.71
C ALA A 75 -23.35 44.29 1.44
N SER A 76 -24.01 43.52 2.32
CA SER A 76 -23.88 43.20 3.76
C SER A 76 -24.93 42.13 4.13
N ALA A 77 -24.61 41.30 5.15
CA ALA A 77 -25.49 40.69 6.16
C ALA A 77 -26.64 39.71 5.78
N SER A 78 -26.55 38.50 6.37
CA SER A 78 -27.52 37.40 6.53
C SER A 78 -28.68 37.75 7.50
N PRO A 79 -29.53 36.79 7.99
CA PRO A 79 -29.98 35.47 7.48
C PRO A 79 -31.54 35.28 7.58
N SER A 80 -32.10 34.20 7.02
CA SER A 80 -33.04 33.26 7.72
C SER A 80 -33.96 32.44 6.79
N ALA A 81 -34.02 31.13 7.11
CA ALA A 81 -35.16 30.20 7.12
C ALA A 81 -36.09 30.01 5.90
N SER A 82 -36.04 28.79 5.34
CA SER A 82 -37.10 28.06 4.61
C SER A 82 -38.27 27.65 5.56
N PRO A 83 -39.31 26.88 5.14
CA PRO A 83 -39.77 26.46 3.81
C PRO A 83 -41.31 26.59 3.58
N SER A 84 -41.80 26.42 2.33
CA SER A 84 -42.90 25.48 1.96
C SER A 84 -43.55 25.76 0.58
N ALA A 85 -44.11 24.69 0.03
CA ALA A 85 -44.58 24.39 -1.33
C ALA A 85 -45.69 25.26 -1.95
N SER A 86 -45.72 25.35 -3.29
CA SER A 86 -46.76 24.75 -4.15
C SER A 86 -46.64 25.18 -5.62
N ALA A 87 -47.22 24.37 -6.51
CA ALA A 87 -46.96 24.22 -7.93
C ALA A 87 -47.68 25.22 -8.86
N SER A 88 -47.17 25.38 -10.10
CA SER A 88 -47.80 24.90 -11.36
C SER A 88 -47.51 25.78 -12.60
N ALA A 89 -47.32 25.09 -13.73
CA ALA A 89 -47.50 25.49 -15.14
C ALA A 89 -46.56 26.57 -15.72
N SER A 90 -46.08 26.55 -16.97
CA SER A 90 -46.14 25.63 -18.12
C SER A 90 -45.31 26.25 -19.26
N SER A 91 -45.10 25.49 -20.34
CA SER A 91 -44.80 25.90 -21.74
C SER A 91 -43.35 26.23 -22.17
N SER A 92 -42.83 25.32 -23.01
CA SER A 92 -41.81 25.42 -24.08
C SER A 92 -42.15 26.55 -25.12
N PRO A 93 -41.42 26.78 -26.25
CA PRO A 93 -40.31 26.03 -26.87
C PRO A 93 -39.19 26.89 -27.56
N ALA A 94 -38.35 26.18 -28.31
CA ALA A 94 -37.72 26.56 -29.59
C ALA A 94 -36.27 27.10 -29.57
N GLU A 95 -35.36 26.15 -29.81
CA GLU A 95 -34.11 26.34 -30.53
C GLU A 95 -34.35 26.75 -31.99
N SER A 96 -33.43 27.54 -32.52
CA SER A 96 -33.12 27.55 -33.95
C SER A 96 -31.64 27.90 -34.15
N LYS A 97 -30.96 27.06 -34.96
CA LYS A 97 -30.19 27.43 -36.17
C LYS A 97 -28.97 28.35 -35.99
N ASP A 98 -27.85 28.18 -36.68
CA ASP A 98 -27.35 27.25 -37.70
C ASP A 98 -25.92 27.73 -38.05
N LEU A 99 -25.17 26.90 -38.79
CA LEU A 99 -24.09 27.27 -39.72
C LEU A 99 -22.76 27.79 -39.13
N SER A 100 -21.66 27.02 -39.16
CA SER A 100 -20.86 26.52 -40.31
C SER A 100 -19.82 27.51 -40.84
N GLU A 101 -18.56 27.09 -40.87
CA GLU A 101 -17.53 27.34 -41.90
C GLU A 101 -16.31 26.47 -41.48
N ASN A 102 -15.88 25.37 -42.11
CA ASN A 102 -15.64 24.96 -43.50
C ASN A 102 -14.18 25.21 -43.97
N LYS A 103 -13.58 24.14 -44.53
CA LYS A 103 -12.39 24.05 -45.42
C LYS A 103 -10.99 24.11 -44.79
N ASP A 104 -9.96 23.42 -45.29
CA ASP A 104 -9.77 22.34 -46.27
C ASP A 104 -8.27 21.94 -46.20
N TYR A 105 -7.96 20.73 -46.70
CA TYR A 105 -6.70 20.21 -47.30
C TYR A 105 -6.11 18.92 -46.70
N SER A 106 -6.56 17.79 -47.25
CA SER A 106 -5.81 16.73 -48.00
C SER A 106 -4.26 16.69 -47.89
N SER A 107 -3.54 15.56 -47.93
CA SER A 107 -3.75 14.25 -48.62
C SER A 107 -2.60 13.26 -48.30
N GLU A 108 -2.94 11.95 -48.35
CA GLU A 108 -2.22 10.78 -48.96
C GLU A 108 -0.84 10.34 -48.40
N TYR A 109 -0.52 9.05 -48.20
CA TYR A 109 -0.67 7.81 -49.00
C TYR A 109 -1.09 6.62 -48.08
N ALA A 110 -2.11 5.78 -48.38
CA ALA A 110 -2.20 4.69 -49.38
C ALA A 110 -1.13 3.58 -49.21
N ALA A 111 -1.37 2.27 -49.35
CA ALA A 111 -2.50 1.34 -49.38
C ALA A 111 -1.87 -0.03 -49.72
N ALA A 112 -2.39 -1.14 -49.19
CA ALA A 112 -2.37 -2.43 -49.89
C ALA A 112 -3.39 -3.38 -49.26
N SER A 113 -4.47 -3.58 -50.00
CA SER A 113 -5.56 -4.52 -49.83
C SER A 113 -5.35 -5.76 -50.70
N SER A 114 -5.98 -6.88 -50.33
CA SER A 114 -6.70 -7.83 -51.22
C SER A 114 -7.06 -9.10 -50.42
N THR A 115 -8.32 -9.29 -50.00
CA THR A 115 -9.50 -9.87 -50.69
C THR A 115 -9.54 -11.41 -50.77
N SER A 116 -10.42 -11.96 -49.94
CA SER A 116 -11.38 -13.07 -50.10
C SER A 116 -11.26 -14.06 -51.27
N SER A 117 -11.48 -15.33 -50.95
CA SER A 117 -12.29 -16.24 -51.79
C SER A 117 -13.07 -17.24 -50.94
N HIS A 118 -14.31 -17.49 -51.37
CA HIS A 118 -15.25 -18.49 -50.84
C HIS A 118 -14.89 -19.91 -51.29
N HIS A 119 -15.14 -20.92 -50.43
CA HIS A 119 -15.78 -22.18 -50.85
C HIS A 119 -16.33 -22.95 -49.63
N ASN A 120 -17.60 -23.37 -49.73
CA ASN A 120 -18.19 -24.46 -48.95
C ASN A 120 -17.72 -25.78 -49.59
N ASP A 121 -17.30 -26.76 -48.79
CA ASP A 121 -17.79 -28.12 -48.99
C ASP A 121 -17.62 -28.99 -47.74
N SER A 122 -18.59 -29.87 -47.57
CA SER A 122 -18.72 -30.87 -46.51
C SER A 122 -18.05 -32.17 -46.90
N THR A 123 -17.21 -32.74 -46.04
CA THR A 123 -17.00 -34.20 -45.94
C THR A 123 -16.47 -34.55 -44.55
N ALA A 124 -17.23 -35.39 -43.85
CA ALA A 124 -16.76 -36.17 -42.73
C ALA A 124 -15.79 -37.23 -43.23
N ASP A 125 -14.67 -37.42 -42.53
CA ASP A 125 -13.99 -38.71 -42.49
C ASP A 125 -13.31 -38.91 -41.14
N HIS A 126 -13.67 -40.03 -40.53
CA HIS A 126 -13.19 -40.54 -39.26
C HIS A 126 -11.76 -41.08 -39.37
N ILE A 127 -10.88 -40.70 -38.45
CA ILE A 127 -9.79 -41.59 -38.02
C ILE A 127 -9.80 -41.71 -36.50
N ASN A 128 -9.97 -42.95 -36.08
CA ASN A 128 -9.98 -43.47 -34.72
C ASN A 128 -8.72 -43.10 -33.92
N LEU A 129 -8.93 -42.60 -32.70
CA LEU A 129 -8.08 -42.91 -31.56
C LEU A 129 -8.97 -43.54 -30.48
N SER A 130 -8.79 -44.84 -30.27
CA SER A 130 -9.50 -45.61 -29.27
C SER A 130 -9.16 -45.14 -27.84
N PRO A 131 -10.10 -45.27 -26.90
CA PRO A 131 -9.97 -44.77 -25.52
C PRO A 131 -9.40 -45.84 -24.57
N SER A 132 -8.42 -45.44 -23.76
CA SER A 132 -8.11 -46.07 -22.47
C SER A 132 -7.45 -44.96 -21.64
N SER A 133 -7.95 -44.52 -20.50
CA SER A 133 -8.78 -45.15 -19.49
C SER A 133 -9.76 -44.13 -18.90
N SER A 134 -10.97 -44.60 -18.68
CA SER A 134 -12.00 -43.95 -17.89
C SER A 134 -11.53 -43.73 -16.44
N TYR A 135 -11.37 -42.48 -16.02
CA TYR A 135 -11.59 -42.11 -14.63
C TYR A 135 -13.00 -41.55 -14.52
N HIS A 136 -13.95 -42.45 -14.28
CA HIS A 136 -15.21 -42.08 -13.64
C HIS A 136 -14.87 -41.58 -12.23
N ALA A 137 -14.78 -40.27 -12.04
CA ALA A 137 -14.90 -39.69 -10.71
C ALA A 137 -16.36 -39.87 -10.28
N SER A 138 -16.61 -40.91 -9.49
CA SER A 138 -17.85 -41.09 -8.76
C SER A 138 -18.19 -39.84 -7.99
N THR A 139 -19.45 -39.40 -8.05
CA THR A 139 -20.07 -38.40 -7.18
C THR A 139 -20.15 -38.88 -5.73
N GLN A 140 -19.00 -39.10 -5.10
CA GLN A 140 -18.87 -39.37 -3.67
C GLN A 140 -17.87 -38.39 -3.05
N ASN A 141 -18.35 -37.63 -2.06
CA ASN A 141 -17.62 -36.69 -1.21
C ASN A 141 -16.87 -35.55 -1.91
N LEU A 142 -17.62 -34.57 -2.41
CA LEU A 142 -17.15 -33.19 -2.65
C LEU A 142 -16.80 -32.44 -1.35
N SER A 143 -16.78 -33.11 -0.19
CA SER A 143 -16.52 -32.54 1.14
C SER A 143 -15.16 -32.93 1.72
N ALA A 144 -14.25 -33.53 0.93
CA ALA A 144 -12.93 -33.94 1.39
C ALA A 144 -11.86 -33.48 0.38
N ASN A 145 -11.42 -32.23 0.56
CA ASN A 145 -10.16 -31.60 0.14
C ASN A 145 -10.40 -30.21 -0.49
N ASN A 146 -10.26 -29.18 0.35
CA ASN A 146 -10.37 -27.72 0.09
C ASN A 146 -9.32 -27.17 -0.91
N ILE A 147 -8.92 -27.96 -1.90
CA ILE A 147 -7.85 -27.66 -2.86
C ILE A 147 -8.42 -27.03 -4.14
N TYR A 148 -9.73 -26.78 -4.22
CA TYR A 148 -10.36 -26.22 -5.42
C TYR A 148 -10.94 -24.82 -5.16
N TYR A 149 -10.70 -23.88 -6.07
CA TYR A 149 -11.46 -22.63 -6.16
C TYR A 149 -12.22 -22.57 -7.49
N ILE A 150 -13.32 -21.81 -7.52
CA ILE A 150 -14.20 -21.72 -8.69
C ILE A 150 -13.71 -20.58 -9.58
N ASN A 151 -13.40 -20.88 -10.85
CA ASN A 151 -13.13 -19.90 -11.90
C ASN A 151 -14.20 -20.03 -12.99
N GLY A 152 -15.18 -19.12 -12.99
CA GLY A 152 -16.34 -19.22 -13.89
C GLY A 152 -17.15 -20.49 -13.63
N THR A 153 -17.13 -21.44 -14.58
CA THR A 153 -17.81 -22.75 -14.45
C THR A 153 -16.87 -23.91 -14.09
N HIS A 154 -15.56 -23.66 -13.90
CA HIS A 154 -14.58 -24.72 -13.68
C HIS A 154 -14.02 -24.69 -12.24
N ALA A 155 -13.89 -25.86 -11.64
CA ALA A 155 -13.14 -26.05 -10.40
C ALA A 155 -11.64 -26.15 -10.74
N VAL A 156 -10.84 -25.23 -10.21
CA VAL A 156 -9.38 -25.17 -10.44
C VAL A 156 -8.67 -25.62 -9.18
N VAL A 157 -7.75 -26.57 -9.32
CA VAL A 157 -6.87 -27.02 -8.22
C VAL A 157 -5.91 -25.88 -7.87
N ASN A 158 -5.97 -25.35 -6.66
CA ASN A 158 -4.93 -24.50 -6.10
C ASN A 158 -3.77 -25.38 -5.61
N HIS A 159 -2.82 -25.63 -6.50
CA HIS A 159 -1.61 -26.39 -6.19
C HIS A 159 -0.71 -25.74 -5.12
N TRP A 160 -0.98 -24.49 -4.77
CA TRP A 160 -0.23 -23.73 -3.75
C TRP A 160 -1.00 -23.58 -2.44
N TYR A 161 -2.22 -24.12 -2.34
CA TYR A 161 -2.94 -24.16 -1.07
C TYR A 161 -2.13 -24.95 -0.05
N GLY A 162 -1.89 -24.34 1.11
CA GLY A 162 -1.07 -24.98 2.15
C GLY A 162 0.43 -24.99 1.83
N TRP A 163 0.92 -24.31 0.80
CA TRP A 163 2.36 -24.17 0.60
C TRP A 163 2.97 -23.33 1.71
N GLN A 164 4.10 -23.77 2.25
CA GLN A 164 5.00 -22.90 3.00
C GLN A 164 6.44 -23.41 2.82
N PRO A 165 7.45 -22.55 2.95
CA PRO A 165 8.86 -22.96 2.86
C PRO A 165 9.15 -24.12 3.82
N GLU A 166 10.06 -25.02 3.44
CA GLU A 166 10.60 -25.99 4.38
C GLU A 166 11.25 -25.25 5.56
N PRO A 167 11.09 -25.73 6.81
CA PRO A 167 11.68 -25.08 7.96
C PRO A 167 13.15 -25.44 7.91
N HIS A 168 13.93 -24.66 7.17
CA HIS A 168 15.38 -24.72 7.31
C HIS A 168 15.71 -24.28 8.73
N ALA A 169 16.57 -25.04 9.41
CA ALA A 169 17.16 -24.57 10.65
C ALA A 169 17.89 -23.27 10.31
N MET A 170 17.41 -22.14 10.85
CA MET A 170 18.14 -20.89 10.70
C MET A 170 19.49 -21.07 11.40
N ASP A 171 20.57 -20.72 10.71
CA ASP A 171 21.89 -20.70 11.31
C ASP A 171 22.09 -19.45 12.20
N CYS A 172 21.06 -18.58 12.27
CA CYS A 172 21.01 -17.33 13.02
C CYS A 172 19.69 -17.11 13.76
N SER A 173 19.74 -16.25 14.77
CA SER A 173 18.54 -15.64 15.34
C SER A 173 17.87 -14.69 14.34
N TRP A 174 16.57 -14.46 14.49
CA TRP A 174 15.80 -13.50 13.70
C TRP A 174 16.40 -12.09 13.74
N VAL A 175 16.99 -11.70 14.86
CA VAL A 175 17.67 -10.39 15.01
C VAL A 175 18.86 -10.31 14.07
N GLU A 176 19.72 -11.32 14.08
CA GLU A 176 20.91 -11.39 13.23
C GLU A 176 20.54 -11.48 11.76
N CYS A 177 19.56 -12.33 11.43
CA CYS A 177 19.01 -12.47 10.09
C CYS A 177 18.43 -11.13 9.56
N SER A 178 17.84 -10.31 10.43
CA SER A 178 17.29 -9.00 10.07
C SER A 178 18.33 -7.89 9.84
N ALA A 179 19.61 -8.15 10.12
CA ALA A 179 20.68 -7.18 9.92
C ALA A 179 20.97 -6.99 8.43
N LYS A 180 21.28 -5.75 8.03
CA LYS A 180 21.65 -5.39 6.64
C LYS A 180 22.82 -6.21 6.08
N LYS A 181 23.66 -6.75 6.97
CA LYS A 181 24.76 -7.66 6.66
C LYS A 181 24.68 -8.81 7.65
N HIS A 182 24.21 -9.96 7.18
CA HIS A 182 24.18 -11.22 7.92
C HIS A 182 25.17 -12.22 7.28
N GLU A 183 26.41 -11.75 7.03
CA GLU A 183 27.43 -12.48 6.26
C GLU A 183 27.81 -13.85 6.87
N ASN A 184 27.56 -14.06 8.16
CA ASN A 184 27.81 -15.33 8.86
C ASN A 184 26.60 -16.29 8.82
N CYS A 185 25.48 -15.88 8.22
CA CYS A 185 24.21 -16.60 8.23
C CYS A 185 24.00 -17.24 6.88
N LYS A 186 24.27 -18.54 6.77
CA LYS A 186 24.15 -19.27 5.50
C LYS A 186 22.68 -19.45 5.09
N PHE A 187 21.81 -19.78 6.06
CA PHE A 187 20.36 -19.77 5.87
C PHE A 187 19.72 -18.69 6.74
N CYS A 188 19.23 -17.64 6.09
CA CYS A 188 18.60 -16.50 6.71
C CYS A 188 17.13 -16.45 6.29
N ARG A 189 16.21 -16.29 7.25
CA ARG A 189 14.79 -16.08 6.93
C ARG A 189 14.62 -14.79 6.15
N ASP A 190 13.65 -14.78 5.25
CA ASP A 190 13.31 -13.66 4.36
C ASP A 190 14.36 -13.35 3.27
N SER A 191 15.39 -14.20 3.12
CA SER A 191 16.30 -14.16 1.98
C SER A 191 15.63 -14.75 0.73
N GLN A 192 16.16 -14.40 -0.44
CA GLN A 192 15.64 -14.92 -1.69
C GLN A 192 15.89 -16.44 -1.81
N GLU A 193 17.01 -16.92 -1.28
CA GLU A 193 17.40 -18.33 -1.26
C GLU A 193 16.42 -19.17 -0.44
N ASP A 194 16.11 -18.75 0.80
CA ASP A 194 15.11 -19.43 1.65
C ASP A 194 13.72 -19.47 0.99
N TYR A 195 13.40 -18.44 0.19
CA TYR A 195 12.15 -18.37 -0.53
C TYR A 195 12.08 -19.28 -1.77
N ILE A 196 13.22 -19.66 -2.35
CA ILE A 196 13.31 -20.49 -3.57
C ILE A 196 13.44 -21.96 -3.23
N GLU A 197 14.27 -22.31 -2.25
CA GLU A 197 14.56 -23.71 -1.91
C GLU A 197 13.31 -24.49 -1.44
N GLY A 198 12.24 -23.80 -1.03
CA GLY A 198 10.95 -24.38 -0.68
C GLY A 198 10.02 -24.72 -1.86
N VAL A 199 10.44 -24.55 -3.12
CA VAL A 199 9.60 -24.87 -4.29
C VAL A 199 9.79 -26.33 -4.73
N PRO A 200 8.74 -27.16 -4.73
CA PRO A 200 8.83 -28.52 -5.27
C PRO A 200 9.30 -28.50 -6.73
N GLY A 201 10.44 -29.15 -7.01
CA GLY A 201 11.03 -29.20 -8.36
C GLY A 201 11.97 -28.03 -8.72
N GLY A 202 12.18 -27.05 -7.84
CA GLY A 202 13.28 -26.08 -7.89
C GLY A 202 13.28 -25.09 -9.07
N ASN A 203 12.24 -25.06 -9.92
CA ASN A 203 12.19 -24.18 -11.08
C ASN A 203 11.16 -23.05 -10.89
N MET A 204 11.62 -21.81 -10.71
CA MET A 204 10.79 -20.61 -10.62
C MET A 204 9.88 -20.40 -11.84
N SER A 205 10.22 -20.97 -13.00
CA SER A 205 9.40 -20.92 -14.21
C SER A 205 8.04 -21.62 -14.04
N SER A 206 7.87 -22.50 -13.04
CA SER A 206 6.59 -23.18 -12.76
C SER A 206 5.62 -22.33 -11.94
N LEU A 207 5.99 -21.09 -11.58
CA LEU A 207 5.16 -20.18 -10.79
C LEU A 207 4.29 -19.25 -11.65
N ASP A 208 4.42 -19.28 -12.97
CA ASP A 208 3.56 -18.50 -13.85
C ASP A 208 2.12 -19.05 -13.80
N PRO A 209 1.16 -18.33 -13.20
CA PRO A 209 -0.21 -18.80 -13.11
C PRO A 209 -0.97 -18.63 -14.44
N GLY A 210 -0.33 -18.05 -15.47
CA GLY A 210 -0.91 -17.80 -16.78
C GLY A 210 -1.71 -16.49 -16.86
N GLU A 211 -2.00 -16.07 -18.09
CA GLU A 211 -2.85 -14.91 -18.35
C GLU A 211 -4.29 -15.15 -17.85
N GLY A 212 -4.86 -14.17 -17.16
CA GLY A 212 -6.24 -14.23 -16.66
C GLY A 212 -6.44 -14.95 -15.33
N TRP A 213 -5.37 -15.33 -14.63
CA TRP A 213 -5.47 -15.87 -13.27
C TRP A 213 -6.11 -14.87 -12.31
N ILE A 214 -7.18 -15.31 -11.64
CA ILE A 214 -7.87 -14.58 -10.57
C ILE A 214 -7.56 -15.29 -9.24
N PRO A 215 -6.81 -14.65 -8.32
CA PRO A 215 -6.39 -15.27 -7.06
C PRO A 215 -7.55 -15.60 -6.12
N ASP A 216 -7.47 -16.74 -5.43
CA ASP A 216 -8.35 -17.00 -4.29
C ASP A 216 -7.88 -16.20 -3.07
N VAL A 217 -8.53 -15.07 -2.84
CA VAL A 217 -8.19 -14.14 -1.75
C VAL A 217 -8.50 -14.71 -0.36
N THR A 218 -9.29 -15.78 -0.25
CA THR A 218 -9.66 -16.39 1.03
C THR A 218 -8.66 -17.47 1.49
N MET A 219 -7.67 -17.80 0.66
CA MET A 219 -6.71 -18.88 0.93
C MET A 219 -6.05 -18.76 2.32
N LEU A 220 -5.50 -17.59 2.65
CA LEU A 220 -4.79 -17.41 3.92
C LEU A 220 -5.70 -17.55 5.14
N ARG A 221 -6.95 -17.07 5.02
CA ARG A 221 -7.97 -17.22 6.06
C ARG A 221 -8.31 -18.69 6.28
N ARG A 222 -8.51 -19.46 5.21
CA ARG A 222 -8.79 -20.90 5.32
C ARG A 222 -7.60 -21.67 5.90
N MET A 223 -6.37 -21.39 5.46
CA MET A 223 -5.18 -22.00 6.04
C MET A 223 -5.05 -21.71 7.54
N PHE A 224 -5.39 -20.49 7.99
CA PHE A 224 -5.40 -20.16 9.42
C PHE A 224 -6.45 -20.96 10.20
N LEU A 225 -7.63 -21.18 9.62
CA LEU A 225 -8.69 -21.99 10.23
C LEU A 225 -8.32 -23.48 10.30
N ASP A 226 -7.67 -24.00 9.25
CA ASP A 226 -7.14 -25.37 9.23
C ASP A 226 -6.05 -25.55 10.30
N GLY A 227 -5.29 -24.49 10.58
CA GLY A 227 -4.23 -24.46 11.60
C GLY A 227 -2.97 -25.23 11.20
N HIS A 228 -2.93 -25.77 9.98
CA HIS A 228 -1.77 -26.45 9.42
C HIS A 228 -1.65 -26.22 7.91
N ASP A 229 -0.46 -26.50 7.38
CA ASP A 229 -0.15 -26.43 5.96
C ASP A 229 -0.46 -27.76 5.24
N ALA A 230 -0.07 -27.88 3.96
CA ALA A 230 -0.28 -29.11 3.17
C ALA A 230 0.52 -30.33 3.67
N ASN A 231 1.58 -30.10 4.46
CA ASN A 231 2.44 -31.13 5.05
C ASN A 231 2.10 -31.42 6.52
N GLY A 232 1.00 -30.85 7.05
CA GLY A 232 0.55 -31.02 8.45
C GLY A 232 1.35 -30.23 9.49
N ARG A 233 2.22 -29.30 9.06
CA ARG A 233 2.99 -28.41 9.94
C ARG A 233 2.12 -27.24 10.41
N PRO A 234 2.29 -26.69 11.63
CA PRO A 234 1.46 -25.60 12.13
C PRO A 234 1.45 -24.37 11.22
N TRP A 235 0.28 -23.76 11.03
CA TRP A 235 0.08 -22.54 10.26
C TRP A 235 -0.79 -21.53 11.03
N PRO A 236 -0.42 -20.23 11.07
CA PRO A 236 0.87 -19.67 10.65
C PRO A 236 2.06 -20.29 11.41
N PRO A 237 3.29 -20.19 10.88
CA PRO A 237 4.46 -20.74 11.53
C PRO A 237 4.58 -20.13 12.94
N PRO A 238 4.89 -20.92 13.98
CA PRO A 238 5.08 -20.40 15.32
C PRO A 238 6.15 -19.29 15.31
N LEU A 239 5.77 -18.12 15.81
CA LEU A 239 6.68 -17.00 15.99
C LEU A 239 7.54 -17.27 17.25
N PRO A 240 8.87 -17.15 17.18
CA PRO A 240 9.71 -17.50 18.32
C PRO A 240 9.68 -16.45 19.42
N SER A 241 9.86 -16.91 20.64
CA SER A 241 9.87 -16.06 21.85
C SER A 241 10.98 -15.02 21.85
N GLU A 242 12.08 -15.23 21.12
CA GLU A 242 13.14 -14.23 20.97
C GLU A 242 12.63 -12.92 20.34
N LEU A 243 11.53 -12.97 19.58
CA LEU A 243 10.91 -11.76 19.05
C LEU A 243 10.53 -10.82 20.20
N CYS A 244 10.10 -11.33 21.36
CA CYS A 244 9.79 -10.51 22.55
C CYS A 244 10.96 -9.64 23.05
N HIS A 245 12.19 -9.91 22.59
CA HIS A 245 13.43 -9.27 23.05
C HIS A 245 14.18 -8.47 21.98
N MET A 246 13.68 -8.38 20.73
CA MET A 246 14.38 -7.68 19.64
C MET A 246 14.59 -6.19 19.89
N VAL A 247 13.73 -5.62 20.71
CA VAL A 247 13.72 -4.19 21.01
C VAL A 247 14.32 -3.96 22.39
N LYS A 248 15.37 -3.14 22.46
CA LYS A 248 16.09 -2.83 23.70
C LYS A 248 15.16 -2.16 24.71
N SER A 249 15.40 -2.37 26.00
CA SER A 249 14.57 -1.78 27.08
C SER A 249 14.55 -0.24 27.10
N SER A 250 15.53 0.43 26.46
CA SER A 250 15.56 1.89 26.28
C SER A 250 14.70 2.40 25.11
N ASP A 251 14.06 1.51 24.36
CA ASP A 251 13.36 1.82 23.12
C ASP A 251 11.94 2.35 23.38
N THR A 252 11.62 3.45 22.72
CA THR A 252 10.31 4.11 22.78
C THR A 252 9.19 3.32 22.13
N THR A 253 9.51 2.39 21.21
CA THR A 253 8.57 1.44 20.62
C THR A 253 7.86 0.67 21.72
N ARG A 254 8.63 -0.03 22.56
CA ARG A 254 8.08 -0.87 23.63
C ARG A 254 7.34 -0.04 24.66
N LYS A 255 7.90 1.10 25.06
CA LYS A 255 7.24 2.03 25.98
C LYS A 255 5.86 2.43 25.47
N LEU A 256 5.73 2.76 24.18
CA LEU A 256 4.42 3.06 23.61
C LEU A 256 3.46 1.88 23.72
N LEU A 257 3.88 0.69 23.27
CA LEU A 257 3.01 -0.49 23.27
C LEU A 257 2.47 -0.80 24.68
N ASP A 258 3.34 -0.70 25.68
CA ASP A 258 3.00 -0.97 27.08
C ASP A 258 2.16 0.16 27.71
N GLU A 259 2.57 1.42 27.58
CA GLU A 259 1.94 2.55 28.27
C GLU A 259 0.64 3.01 27.61
N ALA A 260 0.52 2.92 26.28
CA ALA A 260 -0.74 3.16 25.57
C ALA A 260 -1.69 1.95 25.65
N GLN A 261 -1.23 0.85 26.25
CA GLN A 261 -1.97 -0.40 26.44
C GLN A 261 -2.53 -0.93 25.12
N ILE A 262 -1.66 -1.00 24.10
CA ILE A 262 -2.06 -1.48 22.78
C ILE A 262 -2.26 -2.99 22.85
N VAL A 263 -3.49 -3.43 22.58
CA VAL A 263 -3.87 -4.84 22.65
C VAL A 263 -4.39 -5.27 21.28
N GLY A 264 -3.87 -6.39 20.79
CA GLY A 264 -4.38 -7.04 19.59
C GLY A 264 -5.57 -7.92 19.97
N ALA A 265 -6.73 -7.68 19.37
CA ALA A 265 -7.81 -8.64 19.45
C ALA A 265 -7.41 -9.94 18.72
N PRO A 266 -7.72 -11.11 19.31
CA PRO A 266 -7.31 -12.39 18.75
C PRO A 266 -8.01 -12.62 17.42
N ILE A 267 -7.28 -13.18 16.44
CA ILE A 267 -7.90 -13.57 15.17
C ILE A 267 -8.98 -14.63 15.44
N SER A 268 -10.23 -14.32 15.09
CA SER A 268 -11.35 -15.23 15.30
C SER A 268 -11.13 -16.56 14.57
N ARG A 269 -11.37 -17.69 15.25
CA ARG A 269 -11.34 -19.04 14.65
C ARG A 269 -12.72 -19.54 14.23
N THR A 270 -13.78 -18.80 14.53
CA THR A 270 -15.11 -19.13 14.05
C THR A 270 -15.28 -18.56 12.65
N PRO A 271 -15.98 -19.26 11.74
CA PRO A 271 -16.51 -18.63 10.53
C PRO A 271 -17.31 -17.41 10.97
N GLU A 272 -16.95 -16.22 10.48
CA GLU A 272 -17.67 -15.01 10.82
C GLU A 272 -19.07 -15.04 10.21
N THR A 273 -19.97 -14.24 10.78
CA THR A 273 -21.28 -13.95 10.19
C THR A 273 -21.12 -13.48 8.74
N THR A 274 -22.16 -13.61 7.92
CA THR A 274 -22.11 -13.20 6.51
C THR A 274 -21.79 -11.72 6.31
N ASP A 275 -21.95 -10.92 7.35
CA ASP A 275 -21.85 -9.47 7.35
C ASP A 275 -20.54 -9.01 8.01
N ASN A 276 -19.99 -7.89 7.55
CA ASN A 276 -18.72 -7.26 7.97
C ASN A 276 -17.44 -7.94 7.47
N LYS A 277 -17.49 -8.57 6.30
CA LYS A 277 -16.30 -9.16 5.68
C LYS A 277 -15.33 -8.09 5.20
N ILE A 278 -14.06 -8.22 5.58
CA ILE A 278 -13.01 -7.30 5.18
C ILE A 278 -12.10 -7.93 4.13
N PHE A 279 -11.89 -7.20 3.03
CA PHE A 279 -10.84 -7.48 2.08
C PHE A 279 -9.66 -6.55 2.33
N CYS A 280 -8.54 -7.11 2.77
CA CYS A 280 -7.29 -6.37 2.87
C CYS A 280 -6.47 -6.59 1.61
N PHE A 281 -5.96 -5.53 1.00
CA PHE A 281 -5.02 -5.69 -0.10
C PHE A 281 -3.93 -4.64 -0.05
N VAL A 282 -2.76 -5.01 -0.56
CA VAL A 282 -1.57 -4.18 -0.47
C VAL A 282 -0.94 -3.94 -1.82
N TYR A 283 -0.33 -2.77 -2.03
CA TYR A 283 0.53 -2.52 -3.18
C TYR A 283 2.00 -2.83 -2.83
N THR A 284 2.71 -3.47 -3.76
CA THR A 284 4.08 -3.94 -3.54
C THR A 284 4.83 -4.17 -4.86
N VAL A 285 6.04 -4.74 -4.80
CA VAL A 285 6.86 -5.15 -5.96
C VAL A 285 7.44 -6.55 -5.73
N GLU A 286 7.93 -7.21 -6.78
CA GLU A 286 8.41 -8.59 -6.69
C GLU A 286 9.54 -8.78 -5.65
N GLY A 287 10.42 -7.78 -5.50
CA GLY A 287 11.53 -7.82 -4.54
C GLY A 287 11.09 -7.84 -3.07
N LYS A 288 9.79 -7.71 -2.80
CA LYS A 288 9.19 -7.72 -1.46
C LYS A 288 8.47 -9.03 -1.12
N HIS A 289 8.37 -9.93 -2.09
CA HIS A 289 7.72 -11.23 -1.95
C HIS A 289 8.34 -12.08 -0.85
N ALA A 290 9.66 -12.28 -0.90
CA ALA A 290 10.40 -13.09 0.06
C ALA A 290 10.44 -12.48 1.48
N ASN A 291 10.18 -11.18 1.62
CA ASN A 291 10.38 -10.42 2.86
C ASN A 291 9.07 -9.83 3.44
N SER A 292 8.73 -8.59 3.09
CA SER A 292 7.57 -7.87 3.63
C SER A 292 6.28 -8.67 3.44
N ILE A 293 5.99 -9.13 2.22
CA ILE A 293 4.73 -9.84 1.94
C ILE A 293 4.67 -11.18 2.65
N ARG A 294 5.79 -11.91 2.72
CA ARG A 294 5.90 -13.13 3.53
C ARG A 294 5.64 -12.84 5.01
N ALA A 295 6.17 -11.75 5.57
CA ALA A 295 5.90 -11.37 6.95
C ALA A 295 4.42 -11.08 7.19
N GLN A 296 3.75 -10.34 6.28
CA GLN A 296 2.32 -10.09 6.37
C GLN A 296 1.50 -11.38 6.33
N ARG A 297 1.83 -12.27 5.38
CA ARG A 297 1.21 -13.60 5.21
C ARG A 297 1.27 -14.44 6.49
N GLU A 298 2.42 -14.43 7.17
CA GLU A 298 2.67 -15.21 8.38
C GLU A 298 2.17 -14.53 9.66
N THR A 299 1.69 -13.29 9.57
CA THR A 299 1.24 -12.50 10.73
C THR A 299 -0.22 -12.09 10.60
N TRP A 300 -0.47 -10.89 10.09
CA TRP A 300 -1.76 -10.24 10.19
C TRP A 300 -2.69 -10.55 9.03
N ALA A 301 -2.18 -10.87 7.83
CA ALA A 301 -3.01 -11.10 6.65
C ALA A 301 -4.12 -12.16 6.85
N PRO A 302 -3.91 -13.28 7.57
CA PRO A 302 -4.98 -14.26 7.84
C PRO A 302 -6.09 -13.76 8.78
N GLY A 303 -5.90 -12.59 9.41
CA GLY A 303 -6.93 -11.91 10.18
C GLY A 303 -7.98 -11.20 9.31
N CYS A 304 -7.69 -10.97 8.03
CA CYS A 304 -8.66 -10.48 7.05
C CYS A 304 -9.47 -11.65 6.46
N ASP A 305 -10.67 -11.39 5.95
CA ASP A 305 -11.49 -12.42 5.30
C ASP A 305 -11.01 -12.70 3.88
N GLY A 306 -10.48 -11.68 3.21
CA GLY A 306 -9.72 -11.77 1.98
C GLY A 306 -8.37 -11.05 2.11
N TYR A 307 -7.35 -11.58 1.43
CA TYR A 307 -6.05 -10.93 1.28
C TYR A 307 -5.45 -11.08 -0.12
N LEU A 308 -4.91 -9.99 -0.67
CA LEU A 308 -4.21 -10.00 -1.96
C LEU A 308 -3.08 -8.94 -2.01
N ALA A 309 -1.90 -9.32 -2.50
CA ALA A 309 -0.82 -8.40 -2.79
C ALA A 309 -0.76 -8.05 -4.29
N PHE A 310 -0.84 -6.77 -4.63
CA PHE A 310 -0.73 -6.27 -6.00
C PHE A 310 0.70 -5.86 -6.30
N SER A 311 1.34 -6.55 -7.22
CA SER A 311 2.79 -6.54 -7.43
C SER A 311 3.17 -6.30 -8.90
N THR A 312 4.47 -6.33 -9.19
CA THR A 312 5.02 -6.34 -10.55
C THR A 312 5.07 -7.75 -11.14
N LYS A 313 5.02 -8.78 -10.31
CA LYS A 313 5.04 -10.19 -10.70
C LYS A 313 4.01 -10.98 -9.91
N SER A 314 3.34 -11.92 -10.57
CA SER A 314 2.42 -12.84 -9.90
C SER A 314 3.20 -13.90 -9.13
N ASP A 315 2.72 -14.24 -7.94
CA ASP A 315 3.25 -15.33 -7.13
C ASP A 315 2.09 -16.00 -6.35
N PRO A 316 1.64 -17.19 -6.79
CA PRO A 316 0.50 -17.87 -6.18
C PRO A 316 0.80 -18.45 -4.79
N ARG A 317 2.07 -18.49 -4.34
CA ARG A 317 2.48 -18.95 -3.01
C ARG A 317 2.14 -17.97 -1.89
N ILE A 318 2.12 -16.68 -2.23
CA ILE A 318 1.96 -15.55 -1.31
C ILE A 318 0.89 -14.60 -1.86
N PRO A 319 -0.34 -15.10 -2.05
CA PRO A 319 -1.32 -14.68 -3.06
C PRO A 319 -1.05 -13.26 -3.56
N ALA A 320 -0.19 -13.15 -4.58
CA ALA A 320 0.27 -11.90 -5.16
C ALA A 320 0.03 -11.93 -6.67
N ILE A 321 -0.47 -10.84 -7.24
CA ILE A 321 -0.77 -10.75 -8.67
C ILE A 321 -0.01 -9.58 -9.32
N SER A 322 0.54 -9.80 -10.51
CA SER A 322 1.06 -8.71 -11.34
C SER A 322 -0.10 -7.82 -11.82
N ILE A 323 -0.04 -6.52 -11.54
CA ILE A 323 -1.05 -5.55 -12.00
C ILE A 323 -0.45 -4.60 -13.03
N PRO A 324 -0.82 -4.74 -14.32
CA PRO A 324 -0.46 -3.76 -15.33
C PRO A 324 -1.12 -2.41 -15.03
N HIS A 325 -0.38 -1.33 -15.28
CA HIS A 325 -0.90 0.03 -15.15
C HIS A 325 -0.21 0.97 -16.14
N LEU A 326 -0.78 2.16 -16.34
CA LEU A 326 -0.24 3.15 -17.27
C LEU A 326 1.14 3.67 -16.81
N GLY A 327 2.17 3.44 -17.62
CA GLY A 327 3.54 3.91 -17.37
C GLY A 327 4.37 2.98 -16.48
N ARG A 328 5.65 3.32 -16.29
CA ARG A 328 6.60 2.48 -15.54
C ARG A 328 6.24 2.39 -14.05
N GLU A 329 6.49 1.23 -13.45
CA GLU A 329 6.48 1.04 -11.98
C GLU A 329 7.53 1.97 -11.34
N LYS A 330 7.08 2.85 -10.46
CA LYS A 330 7.93 3.72 -9.62
C LYS A 330 7.06 4.46 -8.61
N TYR A 331 7.67 4.94 -7.53
CA TYR A 331 6.99 5.75 -6.51
C TYR A 331 6.24 6.97 -7.09
N GLY A 332 6.83 7.67 -8.07
CA GLY A 332 6.16 8.79 -8.74
C GLY A 332 4.98 8.43 -9.65
N ASN A 333 4.54 7.18 -9.68
CA ASN A 333 3.44 6.69 -10.54
C ASN A 333 2.42 5.84 -9.76
N MET A 334 2.38 5.96 -8.43
CA MET A 334 1.48 5.18 -7.58
C MET A 334 0.01 5.37 -7.94
N TRP A 335 -0.42 6.59 -8.32
CA TRP A 335 -1.82 6.81 -8.70
C TRP A 335 -2.29 5.87 -9.81
N GLN A 336 -1.49 5.67 -10.86
CA GLN A 336 -1.85 4.77 -11.97
C GLN A 336 -1.95 3.31 -11.53
N LYS A 337 -1.04 2.88 -10.65
CA LYS A 337 -1.08 1.54 -10.07
C LYS A 337 -2.35 1.34 -9.24
N ILE A 338 -2.66 2.29 -8.38
CA ILE A 338 -3.78 2.24 -7.44
C ILE A 338 -5.13 2.26 -8.16
N ARG A 339 -5.28 3.07 -9.21
CA ARG A 339 -6.48 3.02 -10.09
C ARG A 339 -6.68 1.62 -10.68
N SER A 340 -5.61 1.01 -11.19
CA SER A 340 -5.66 -0.34 -11.78
C SER A 340 -6.00 -1.40 -10.73
N ILE A 341 -5.50 -1.24 -9.50
CA ILE A 341 -5.85 -2.08 -8.35
C ILE A 341 -7.34 -1.94 -8.01
N PHE A 342 -7.85 -0.72 -7.88
CA PHE A 342 -9.27 -0.50 -7.61
C PHE A 342 -10.13 -1.15 -8.67
N GLN A 343 -9.85 -0.93 -9.97
CA GLN A 343 -10.58 -1.56 -11.07
C GLN A 343 -10.56 -3.09 -10.99
N PHE A 344 -9.42 -3.69 -10.65
CA PHE A 344 -9.32 -5.14 -10.47
C PHE A 344 -10.16 -5.62 -9.28
N VAL A 345 -10.04 -4.97 -8.12
CA VAL A 345 -10.82 -5.31 -6.92
C VAL A 345 -12.32 -5.16 -7.18
N GLY A 346 -12.71 -4.05 -7.82
CA GLY A 346 -14.07 -3.74 -8.22
C GLY A 346 -14.67 -4.82 -9.11
N LYS A 347 -13.93 -5.22 -10.15
CA LYS A 347 -14.36 -6.22 -11.11
C LYS A 347 -14.52 -7.61 -10.51
N HIS A 348 -13.65 -7.99 -9.56
CA HIS A 348 -13.52 -9.38 -9.13
C HIS A 348 -14.07 -9.67 -7.74
N TYR A 349 -14.09 -8.71 -6.81
CA TYR A 349 -14.37 -9.00 -5.39
C TYR A 349 -15.35 -8.03 -4.72
N LEU A 350 -15.84 -6.99 -5.42
CA LEU A 350 -16.67 -5.95 -4.80
C LEU A 350 -17.93 -6.48 -4.11
N SER A 351 -18.59 -7.48 -4.70
CA SER A 351 -19.80 -8.09 -4.16
C SER A 351 -19.54 -9.08 -3.03
N GLU A 352 -18.29 -9.50 -2.81
CA GLU A 352 -17.95 -10.54 -1.84
C GLU A 352 -17.61 -9.98 -0.45
N PHE A 353 -17.22 -8.71 -0.37
CA PHE A 353 -16.73 -8.05 0.84
C PHE A 353 -17.47 -6.76 1.12
N ASP A 354 -17.59 -6.41 2.40
CA ASP A 354 -18.29 -5.22 2.87
C ASP A 354 -17.33 -4.03 3.04
N TRP A 355 -16.07 -4.33 3.36
CA TRP A 355 -15.03 -3.36 3.69
C TRP A 355 -13.74 -3.66 2.93
N PHE A 356 -13.07 -2.61 2.48
CA PHE A 356 -11.86 -2.70 1.65
C PHE A 356 -10.74 -1.89 2.31
N TYR A 357 -9.78 -2.58 2.93
CA TYR A 357 -8.58 -1.97 3.50
C TYR A 357 -7.44 -2.00 2.48
N MET A 358 -6.93 -0.82 2.11
CA MET A 358 -5.79 -0.66 1.21
C MET A 358 -4.59 -0.11 1.99
N GLY A 359 -3.38 -0.59 1.66
CA GLY A 359 -2.12 -0.04 2.18
C GLY A 359 -0.88 -0.53 1.46
N GLY A 360 0.31 -0.15 1.94
CA GLY A 360 1.61 -0.61 1.42
C GLY A 360 2.14 -1.91 2.03
N ASP A 361 3.30 -2.35 1.54
CA ASP A 361 3.98 -3.54 2.06
C ASP A 361 4.77 -3.33 3.37
N ASP A 362 4.89 -2.09 3.85
CA ASP A 362 5.60 -1.69 5.06
C ASP A 362 4.65 -1.31 6.22
N LEU A 363 3.52 -2.01 6.27
CA LEU A 363 2.50 -1.92 7.32
C LEU A 363 2.46 -3.16 8.21
N VAL A 364 2.14 -2.94 9.49
CA VAL A 364 1.57 -3.97 10.37
C VAL A 364 0.14 -3.58 10.70
N VAL A 365 -0.80 -4.46 10.43
CA VAL A 365 -2.23 -4.25 10.67
C VAL A 365 -2.70 -5.19 11.78
N TYR A 366 -3.72 -4.77 12.53
CA TYR A 366 -4.44 -5.60 13.50
C TYR A 366 -5.90 -5.77 13.02
N PRO A 367 -6.16 -6.70 12.08
CA PRO A 367 -7.47 -6.82 11.43
C PRO A 367 -8.64 -6.99 12.38
N GLN A 368 -8.47 -7.70 13.51
CA GLN A 368 -9.56 -7.86 14.46
C GLN A 368 -9.88 -6.56 15.20
N ASN A 369 -8.87 -5.71 15.49
CA ASN A 369 -9.12 -4.37 16.02
C ASN A 369 -9.90 -3.52 15.00
N LEU A 370 -9.53 -3.65 13.72
CA LEU A 370 -10.28 -3.00 12.64
C LEU A 370 -11.72 -3.52 12.57
N LYS A 371 -11.95 -4.84 12.56
CA LYS A 371 -13.30 -5.43 12.54
C LYS A 371 -14.16 -4.99 13.72
N ASN A 372 -13.57 -4.91 14.92
CA ASN A 372 -14.29 -4.42 16.09
C ASN A 372 -14.75 -2.97 15.91
N TYR A 373 -13.89 -2.12 15.32
CA TYR A 373 -14.24 -0.73 15.00
C TYR A 373 -15.30 -0.65 13.88
N LEU A 374 -15.12 -1.40 12.79
CA LEU A 374 -16.07 -1.42 11.67
C LEU A 374 -17.44 -2.00 12.08
N GLY A 375 -17.46 -2.93 13.04
CA GLY A 375 -18.70 -3.48 13.61
C GLY A 375 -19.57 -2.46 14.35
N THR A 376 -19.07 -1.23 14.59
CA THR A 376 -19.89 -0.13 15.12
C THR A 376 -20.55 0.72 14.01
N MET A 377 -20.34 0.37 12.74
CA MET A 377 -20.78 1.13 11.57
C MET A 377 -21.68 0.28 10.67
N ASN A 378 -22.44 0.95 9.80
CA ASN A 378 -23.29 0.30 8.81
C ASN A 378 -22.54 0.17 7.48
N SER A 379 -22.11 -1.03 7.12
CA SER A 379 -21.35 -1.27 5.87
C SER A 379 -22.11 -0.93 4.58
N SER A 380 -23.43 -0.73 4.65
CA SER A 380 -24.26 -0.27 3.53
C SER A 380 -24.22 1.24 3.30
N GLU A 381 -23.56 2.00 4.19
CA GLU A 381 -23.36 3.44 4.07
C GLU A 381 -21.96 3.77 3.54
N THR A 382 -21.79 4.98 3.00
CA THR A 382 -20.50 5.45 2.48
C THR A 382 -19.57 5.83 3.61
N HIS A 383 -18.48 5.09 3.76
CA HIS A 383 -17.43 5.34 4.73
C HIS A 383 -16.07 5.49 4.06
N TYR A 384 -15.28 6.47 4.52
CA TYR A 384 -13.88 6.66 4.14
C TYR A 384 -13.03 6.89 5.40
N LEU A 385 -12.35 5.86 5.85
CA LEU A 385 -11.74 5.80 7.19
C LEU A 385 -10.23 5.69 7.08
N GLY A 386 -9.49 6.38 7.94
CA GLY A 386 -8.04 6.26 7.98
C GLY A 386 -7.37 7.38 8.75
N ARG A 387 -6.06 7.56 8.51
CA ARG A 387 -5.28 8.62 9.13
C ARG A 387 -5.45 9.93 8.36
N ARG A 388 -6.31 10.80 8.87
CA ARG A 388 -6.73 12.06 8.22
C ARG A 388 -5.62 13.09 8.13
N PHE A 389 -5.38 13.57 6.92
CA PHE A 389 -4.44 14.62 6.54
C PHE A 389 -5.19 15.70 5.76
N LYS A 390 -4.77 16.96 5.94
CA LYS A 390 -5.32 18.10 5.20
C LYS A 390 -4.18 19.02 4.80
N GLY A 391 -4.06 19.31 3.52
CA GLY A 391 -2.93 20.09 3.01
C GLY A 391 -3.28 20.80 1.70
N LYS A 392 -2.37 21.67 1.25
CA LYS A 392 -2.49 22.32 -0.05
C LYS A 392 -1.86 21.41 -1.11
N GLU A 393 -2.70 20.65 -1.80
CA GLU A 393 -2.30 19.70 -2.83
C GLU A 393 -2.88 20.11 -4.18
N LEU A 394 -2.10 19.98 -5.26
CA LEU A 394 -2.50 20.41 -6.62
C LEU A 394 -3.09 21.84 -6.68
N GLY A 395 -2.62 22.73 -5.80
CA GLY A 395 -3.06 24.12 -5.72
C GLY A 395 -4.34 24.36 -4.89
N GLN A 396 -4.97 23.31 -4.36
CA GLN A 396 -6.23 23.37 -3.61
C GLN A 396 -6.06 22.83 -2.19
N GLU A 397 -6.90 23.26 -1.26
CA GLU A 397 -6.92 22.65 0.07
C GLU A 397 -7.72 21.35 -0.01
N VAL A 398 -7.06 20.22 0.26
CA VAL A 398 -7.62 18.88 0.08
C VAL A 398 -7.55 18.11 1.39
N GLY A 399 -8.64 17.43 1.69
CA GLY A 399 -8.72 16.48 2.78
C GLY A 399 -8.58 15.03 2.29
N PHE A 400 -7.75 14.22 2.94
CA PHE A 400 -7.54 12.82 2.55
C PHE A 400 -7.10 11.94 3.72
N ASN A 401 -7.23 10.62 3.61
CA ASN A 401 -6.56 9.68 4.51
C ASN A 401 -5.21 9.31 3.91
N THR A 402 -4.12 9.48 4.66
CA THR A 402 -2.77 9.18 4.12
C THR A 402 -2.61 7.69 3.78
N GLY A 403 -2.08 7.42 2.59
CA GLY A 403 -1.83 6.07 2.10
C GLY A 403 -0.83 5.30 2.95
N GLY A 404 0.09 6.02 3.62
CA GLY A 404 1.05 5.43 4.55
C GLY A 404 0.37 4.64 5.67
N GLY A 405 -0.63 5.21 6.35
CA GLY A 405 -1.37 4.49 7.40
C GLY A 405 -2.41 3.50 6.87
N GLY A 406 -2.51 3.35 5.54
CA GLY A 406 -3.63 2.72 4.89
C GLY A 406 -4.98 3.41 5.16
N TYR A 407 -6.00 2.98 4.43
CA TYR A 407 -7.36 3.49 4.58
C TYR A 407 -8.38 2.42 4.23
N VAL A 408 -9.61 2.62 4.70
CA VAL A 408 -10.75 1.73 4.50
C VAL A 408 -11.82 2.45 3.70
N LEU A 409 -12.36 1.76 2.71
CA LEU A 409 -13.57 2.14 1.99
C LEU A 409 -14.65 1.11 2.30
N SER A 410 -15.88 1.54 2.58
CA SER A 410 -17.02 0.63 2.52
C SER A 410 -17.34 0.27 1.07
N ARG A 411 -18.07 -0.84 0.85
CA ARG A 411 -18.52 -1.26 -0.48
C ARG A 411 -19.13 -0.13 -1.32
N PRO A 412 -20.14 0.65 -0.84
CA PRO A 412 -20.70 1.75 -1.64
C PRO A 412 -19.69 2.88 -1.91
N THR A 413 -18.74 3.15 -1.02
CA THR A 413 -17.68 4.12 -1.26
C THR A 413 -16.76 3.67 -2.40
N LEU A 414 -16.32 2.40 -2.38
CA LEU A 414 -15.49 1.86 -3.45
C LEU A 414 -16.25 1.81 -4.78
N GLN A 415 -17.55 1.44 -4.77
CA GLN A 415 -18.39 1.48 -5.97
C GLN A 415 -18.43 2.88 -6.58
N CYS A 416 -18.71 3.91 -5.77
CA CYS A 416 -18.73 5.28 -6.27
C CYS A 416 -17.37 5.71 -6.85
N LEU A 417 -16.27 5.38 -6.16
CA LEU A 417 -14.94 5.68 -6.67
C LEU A 417 -14.73 5.06 -8.06
N LEU A 418 -15.08 3.77 -8.23
CA LEU A 418 -14.97 3.04 -9.50
C LEU A 418 -15.76 3.68 -10.63
N ASP A 419 -16.99 4.14 -10.34
CA ASP A 419 -17.87 4.77 -11.32
C ASP A 419 -17.29 6.10 -11.85
N HIS A 420 -16.41 6.75 -11.09
CA HIS A 420 -15.82 8.05 -11.40
C HIS A 420 -14.31 8.04 -11.66
N LEU A 421 -13.63 6.89 -11.60
CA LEU A 421 -12.16 6.81 -11.75
C LEU A 421 -11.63 7.36 -13.08
N GLU A 422 -12.47 7.39 -14.12
CA GLU A 422 -12.14 7.91 -15.45
C GLU A 422 -12.54 9.37 -15.66
N ASP A 423 -13.21 10.01 -14.69
CA ASP A 423 -13.61 11.41 -14.79
C ASP A 423 -12.41 12.35 -14.69
N ASP A 424 -12.51 13.52 -15.35
CA ASP A 424 -11.44 14.53 -15.37
C ASP A 424 -11.04 15.04 -13.97
N VAL A 425 -11.96 14.98 -13.01
CA VAL A 425 -11.71 15.33 -11.60
C VAL A 425 -10.71 14.37 -10.96
N CYS A 426 -10.77 13.09 -11.33
CA CYS A 426 -9.88 12.02 -10.89
C CYS A 426 -8.55 11.97 -11.63
N LYS A 427 -8.35 12.83 -12.64
CA LYS A 427 -7.11 12.98 -13.40
C LYS A 427 -6.58 11.60 -13.87
N PRO A 428 -7.31 10.87 -14.73
CA PRO A 428 -7.02 9.48 -15.08
C PRO A 428 -5.64 9.29 -15.72
N SER A 429 -5.08 10.31 -16.36
CA SER A 429 -3.75 10.24 -16.99
C SER A 429 -2.60 10.75 -16.10
N LEU A 430 -2.88 11.27 -14.90
CA LEU A 430 -1.87 11.89 -14.04
C LEU A 430 -0.94 10.84 -13.42
N ARG A 431 0.37 11.06 -13.50
CA ARG A 431 1.38 10.23 -12.85
C ARG A 431 1.93 10.98 -11.63
N THR A 432 1.55 10.52 -10.45
CA THR A 432 1.96 11.12 -9.17
C THR A 432 2.15 10.04 -8.11
N ALA A 433 2.94 10.38 -7.08
CA ALA A 433 3.08 9.57 -5.87
C ALA A 433 1.88 9.70 -4.92
N GLY A 434 1.15 10.82 -4.98
CA GLY A 434 0.01 11.10 -4.10
C GLY A 434 -1.26 10.35 -4.49
N GLU A 435 -1.24 9.03 -4.43
CA GLU A 435 -2.43 8.20 -4.66
C GLU A 435 -3.53 8.51 -3.64
N ASP A 436 -3.14 8.76 -2.40
CA ASP A 436 -4.02 9.06 -1.27
C ASP A 436 -4.72 10.42 -1.42
N VAL A 437 -3.95 11.42 -1.86
CA VAL A 437 -4.46 12.73 -2.27
C VAL A 437 -5.46 12.57 -3.41
N MET A 438 -5.12 11.80 -4.45
CA MET A 438 -6.01 11.62 -5.61
C MET A 438 -7.29 10.86 -5.24
N THR A 439 -7.20 9.83 -4.41
CA THR A 439 -8.36 9.12 -3.86
C THR A 439 -9.24 10.07 -3.05
N GLY A 440 -8.65 10.92 -2.20
CA GLY A 440 -9.38 11.97 -1.48
C GLY A 440 -10.10 12.95 -2.41
N ILE A 441 -9.42 13.45 -3.45
CA ILE A 441 -10.01 14.34 -4.47
C ILE A 441 -11.17 13.67 -5.19
N CYS A 442 -10.99 12.43 -5.65
CA CYS A 442 -12.05 11.69 -6.32
C CYS A 442 -13.29 11.54 -5.43
N LEU A 443 -13.10 11.08 -4.20
CA LEU A 443 -14.20 10.86 -3.27
C LEU A 443 -14.91 12.18 -2.92
N GLU A 444 -14.15 13.25 -2.63
CA GLU A 444 -14.72 14.53 -2.23
C GLU A 444 -15.49 15.18 -3.39
N TYR A 445 -14.89 15.26 -4.58
CA TYR A 445 -15.45 16.07 -5.66
C TYR A 445 -16.30 15.29 -6.67
N ALA A 446 -16.13 13.98 -6.81
CA ALA A 446 -16.98 13.15 -7.67
C ALA A 446 -18.12 12.49 -6.87
N CYS A 447 -17.83 12.01 -5.66
CA CYS A 447 -18.78 11.25 -4.85
C CYS A 447 -19.44 12.05 -3.72
N ASN A 448 -18.97 13.27 -3.41
CA ASN A 448 -19.38 14.02 -2.23
C ASN A 448 -19.18 13.21 -0.92
N ILE A 449 -18.09 12.44 -0.85
CA ILE A 449 -17.68 11.63 0.30
C ILE A 449 -16.39 12.22 0.89
N THR A 450 -16.41 12.59 2.17
CA THR A 450 -15.22 13.01 2.92
C THR A 450 -14.80 11.94 3.92
N PHE A 451 -13.55 11.98 4.38
CA PHE A 451 -13.09 11.10 5.45
C PHE A 451 -13.83 11.37 6.78
N GLU A 452 -13.82 10.38 7.67
CA GLU A 452 -14.40 10.46 9.01
C GLU A 452 -13.35 10.49 10.12
N ASP A 453 -13.75 10.96 11.31
CA ASP A 453 -12.90 10.92 12.51
C ASP A 453 -12.77 9.50 13.06
N THR A 454 -11.59 8.90 12.87
CA THR A 454 -11.31 7.54 13.34
C THR A 454 -10.64 7.47 14.71
N ARG A 455 -10.64 8.56 15.50
CA ARG A 455 -10.10 8.49 16.88
C ARG A 455 -11.03 7.69 17.78
N ASP A 456 -10.46 7.15 18.86
CA ASP A 456 -11.27 6.58 19.93
C ASP A 456 -11.94 7.67 20.79
N ASN A 457 -12.73 7.23 21.77
CA ASN A 457 -13.46 8.12 22.69
C ASN A 457 -12.56 9.00 23.58
N GLN A 458 -11.26 8.72 23.64
CA GLN A 458 -10.24 9.51 24.32
C GLN A 458 -9.47 10.42 23.35
N MET A 459 -9.94 10.53 22.10
CA MET A 459 -9.30 11.29 21.03
C MET A 459 -7.92 10.75 20.62
N ARG A 460 -7.65 9.46 20.86
CA ARG A 460 -6.38 8.80 20.49
C ARG A 460 -6.52 8.16 19.11
N GLU A 461 -5.43 8.10 18.37
CA GLU A 461 -5.47 7.66 16.97
C GLU A 461 -5.54 6.13 16.87
N ARG A 462 -6.34 5.64 15.90
CA ARG A 462 -6.40 4.22 15.53
C ARG A 462 -5.47 3.89 14.36
N PHE A 463 -5.36 4.79 13.39
CA PHE A 463 -4.54 4.64 12.19
C PHE A 463 -3.30 5.52 12.33
N HIS A 464 -2.11 4.95 12.12
CA HIS A 464 -0.85 5.63 12.39
C HIS A 464 -0.01 5.77 11.13
N HIS A 465 0.46 6.98 10.84
CA HIS A 465 1.33 7.22 9.69
C HIS A 465 2.77 6.78 9.98
N TRP A 466 3.13 6.61 11.25
CA TRP A 466 4.48 6.27 11.67
C TRP A 466 4.56 4.96 12.45
N MET A 467 5.81 4.54 12.64
CA MET A 467 6.19 3.47 13.56
C MET A 467 5.98 3.90 15.03
N PRO A 468 5.79 2.93 15.95
CA PRO A 468 5.46 3.22 17.35
C PRO A 468 6.42 4.19 18.06
N ASP A 469 7.73 4.06 17.86
CA ASP A 469 8.73 4.95 18.46
C ASP A 469 8.53 6.42 18.05
N PHE A 470 8.18 6.67 16.79
CA PHE A 470 7.93 8.02 16.32
C PHE A 470 6.62 8.56 16.87
N GLU A 471 5.52 7.79 16.85
CA GLU A 471 4.24 8.23 17.42
C GLU A 471 4.35 8.55 18.91
N TYR A 472 5.24 7.87 19.64
CA TYR A 472 5.53 8.16 21.05
C TYR A 472 6.44 9.37 21.25
N SER A 473 7.52 9.45 20.49
CA SER A 473 8.54 10.50 20.67
C SER A 473 8.18 11.83 20.01
N TYR A 474 7.14 11.85 19.16
CA TYR A 474 6.66 13.06 18.52
C TYR A 474 6.24 14.12 19.54
N LYS A 475 6.78 15.33 19.40
CA LYS A 475 6.61 16.42 20.37
C LYS A 475 5.59 17.48 19.95
N GLY A 476 4.67 17.18 19.01
CA GLY A 476 3.48 17.99 18.71
C GLY A 476 3.67 19.40 18.12
N TYR A 477 4.83 20.06 18.29
CA TYR A 477 4.92 21.53 18.17
C TYR A 477 6.04 22.04 17.26
N LYS A 478 6.74 21.17 16.53
CA LYS A 478 7.74 21.64 15.56
C LYS A 478 7.02 22.11 14.30
N LYS A 479 6.58 23.38 14.26
CA LYS A 479 6.00 24.08 13.06
C LYS A 479 6.82 23.96 11.77
N LYS A 480 8.04 23.42 11.83
CA LYS A 480 8.93 23.17 10.68
C LYS A 480 8.86 21.73 10.18
N PHE A 481 8.07 20.85 10.80
CA PHE A 481 7.92 19.47 10.38
C PHE A 481 6.64 19.30 9.59
N TRP A 482 6.77 18.85 8.34
CA TRP A 482 5.67 18.74 7.36
C TRP A 482 4.46 18.00 7.92
N TYR A 483 4.66 16.94 8.71
CA TYR A 483 3.57 16.15 9.29
C TYR A 483 2.63 16.99 10.16
N TYR A 484 3.17 17.94 10.92
CA TYR A 484 2.36 18.85 11.73
C TYR A 484 1.37 19.64 10.88
N ASP A 485 1.82 20.09 9.70
CA ASP A 485 0.99 20.88 8.80
C ASP A 485 -0.22 20.10 8.29
N PHE A 486 -0.09 18.79 8.12
CA PHE A 486 -1.20 17.94 7.68
C PHE A 486 -2.18 17.58 8.80
N ILE A 487 -1.74 17.50 10.07
CA ILE A 487 -2.56 16.95 11.17
C ILE A 487 -3.16 18.01 12.13
N LYS A 488 -2.71 19.26 12.07
CA LYS A 488 -3.09 20.34 13.01
C LYS A 488 -4.57 20.78 12.95
N HIS A 489 -5.37 20.19 12.07
CA HIS A 489 -6.71 20.68 11.74
C HIS A 489 -7.82 20.14 12.66
N TRP A 490 -7.54 19.14 13.52
CA TRP A 490 -8.58 18.40 14.27
C TRP A 490 -8.44 18.46 15.80
N GLY A 491 -8.03 19.60 16.33
CA GLY A 491 -7.93 19.84 17.77
C GLY A 491 -6.53 19.56 18.33
N GLU A 492 -6.47 19.22 19.62
CA GLU A 492 -5.20 18.92 20.29
C GLU A 492 -4.57 17.65 19.74
N ILE A 493 -3.28 17.72 19.39
CA ILE A 493 -2.50 16.56 18.97
C ILE A 493 -1.99 15.86 20.25
N LEU A 494 -2.53 14.69 20.54
CA LEU A 494 -2.07 13.86 21.64
C LEU A 494 -0.68 13.27 21.32
N ILE A 495 0.18 13.19 22.34
CA ILE A 495 1.58 12.78 22.23
C ILE A 495 1.93 11.72 23.28
N GLY A 496 3.08 11.05 23.12
CA GLY A 496 3.55 10.05 24.07
C GLY A 496 2.60 8.88 24.20
N ASN A 497 2.35 8.42 25.43
CA ASN A 497 1.41 7.32 25.69
C ASN A 497 -0.07 7.65 25.40
N LYS A 498 -0.41 8.91 25.12
CA LYS A 498 -1.77 9.33 24.76
C LYS A 498 -1.98 9.42 23.25
N SER A 499 -0.95 9.29 22.41
CA SER A 499 -1.12 9.44 20.96
C SER A 499 -1.90 8.28 20.35
N CYS A 500 -1.72 7.07 20.88
CA CYS A 500 -2.25 5.85 20.27
C CYS A 500 -3.40 5.24 21.07
N SER A 501 -4.43 4.80 20.35
CA SER A 501 -5.52 4.04 20.94
C SER A 501 -5.04 2.65 21.37
N SER A 502 -5.60 2.15 22.47
CA SER A 502 -5.43 0.73 22.88
C SER A 502 -5.96 -0.24 21.82
N GLU A 503 -6.87 0.22 20.97
CA GLU A 503 -7.46 -0.50 19.84
C GLU A 503 -6.86 -0.02 18.51
N THR A 504 -5.54 0.21 18.50
CA THR A 504 -4.78 0.58 17.30
C THR A 504 -5.03 -0.40 16.16
N VAL A 505 -5.25 0.14 14.95
CA VAL A 505 -5.51 -0.61 13.71
C VAL A 505 -4.22 -0.92 12.98
N ASN A 506 -3.27 0.00 12.88
CA ASN A 506 -2.02 -0.26 12.16
C ASN A 506 -0.85 0.64 12.61
N PHE A 507 0.36 0.25 12.21
CA PHE A 507 1.55 1.11 12.18
C PHE A 507 2.24 1.02 10.82
N HIS A 508 2.85 2.12 10.38
CA HIS A 508 3.52 2.27 9.08
C HIS A 508 5.04 2.49 9.23
N TYR A 509 5.76 2.52 8.09
CA TYR A 509 7.23 2.51 7.99
C TYR A 509 7.91 1.27 8.60
N ILE A 510 7.20 0.16 8.67
CA ILE A 510 7.73 -1.11 9.18
C ILE A 510 8.47 -1.85 8.05
N LYS A 511 9.63 -1.32 7.67
CA LYS A 511 10.41 -1.81 6.53
C LYS A 511 11.14 -3.13 6.78
N ASN A 512 11.30 -3.52 8.04
CA ASN A 512 12.01 -4.73 8.43
C ASN A 512 11.00 -5.85 8.76
N PRO A 513 11.02 -6.98 8.03
CA PRO A 513 10.13 -8.12 8.28
C PRO A 513 10.17 -8.67 9.70
N ALA A 514 11.33 -8.64 10.36
CA ALA A 514 11.45 -9.06 11.75
C ALA A 514 10.71 -8.08 12.67
N MET A 515 10.87 -6.77 12.44
CA MET A 515 10.11 -5.75 13.18
C MET A 515 8.61 -5.92 13.01
N ALA A 516 8.14 -6.25 11.79
CA ALA A 516 6.72 -6.52 11.56
C ALA A 516 6.21 -7.69 12.42
N ARG A 517 6.95 -8.80 12.44
CA ARG A 517 6.65 -9.96 13.28
C ARG A 517 6.76 -9.67 14.77
N TYR A 518 7.72 -8.83 15.18
CA TYR A 518 7.82 -8.37 16.57
C TYR A 518 6.56 -7.63 17.00
N LEU A 519 6.19 -6.58 16.28
CA LEU A 519 5.05 -5.75 16.64
C LEU A 519 3.78 -6.60 16.73
N PHE A 520 3.56 -7.43 15.72
CA PHE A 520 2.42 -8.34 15.72
C PHE A 520 2.48 -9.34 16.88
N HIS A 521 3.59 -10.05 17.07
CA HIS A 521 3.73 -11.04 18.13
C HIS A 521 3.56 -10.43 19.52
N TYR A 522 4.20 -9.28 19.77
CA TYR A 522 4.18 -8.58 21.05
C TYR A 522 2.77 -8.11 21.38
N VAL A 523 2.08 -7.46 20.44
CA VAL A 523 0.73 -6.93 20.66
C VAL A 523 -0.30 -8.07 20.80
N GLN A 524 -0.13 -9.18 20.08
CA GLN A 524 -1.01 -10.35 20.19
C GLN A 524 -0.75 -11.22 21.43
N ASN A 525 0.47 -11.24 21.95
CA ASN A 525 0.89 -12.12 23.05
C ASN A 525 1.54 -11.36 24.21
N ILE A 526 1.06 -10.15 24.51
CA ILE A 526 1.70 -9.22 25.47
C ILE A 526 1.93 -9.87 26.85
N GLN A 527 0.97 -10.67 27.33
CA GLN A 527 1.10 -11.38 28.61
C GLN A 527 2.24 -12.40 28.59
N SER A 528 2.40 -13.14 27.49
CA SER A 528 3.46 -14.12 27.31
C SER A 528 4.83 -13.45 27.19
N CYS A 529 4.93 -12.37 26.40
CA CYS A 529 6.17 -11.61 26.25
C CYS A 529 6.61 -10.89 27.54
N ASN A 530 5.68 -10.53 28.42
CA ASN A 530 6.04 -9.97 29.73
C ASN A 530 6.54 -11.03 30.71
N ARG A 531 6.05 -12.27 30.64
CA ARG A 531 6.52 -13.38 31.48
C ARG A 531 7.91 -13.87 31.11
N SER A 532 8.25 -13.94 29.81
CA SER A 532 9.56 -14.41 29.34
C SER A 532 10.73 -13.51 29.81
N ILE A 533 10.46 -12.26 30.14
CA ILE A 533 11.46 -11.34 30.69
C ILE A 533 11.74 -11.63 32.16
N SER A 534 10.72 -12.04 32.91
CA SER A 534 10.85 -12.35 34.33
C SER A 534 11.63 -13.64 34.59
N SER A 535 11.79 -14.53 33.60
CA SER A 535 12.50 -15.81 33.74
C SER A 535 14.01 -15.73 33.54
N THR A 536 14.59 -14.52 33.47
CA THR A 536 16.04 -14.32 33.20
C THR A 536 16.77 -13.49 34.26
N LEU A 537 16.26 -13.46 35.50
CA LEU A 537 16.93 -12.82 36.64
C LEU A 537 17.44 -13.85 37.65
#